data_AF-A0A194Q7W0-F1
#
_entry.id   AF-A0A194Q7W0-F1
#
_cell.length_a   1.000
_cell.length_b   1.000
_cell.length_c   1.000
_cell.angle_alpha   90.00
_cell.angle_beta   90.00
_cell.angle_gamma   90.00
#
_symmetry.space_group_name_H-M   'P 1'
#
loop_
_entity.id
_entity.type
_entity.pdbx_description
1 polymer ?
#
loop_
_entity_poly.entity_id
_entity_poly.type
_entity_poly.pdbx_seq_one_letter_code
_entity_poly.pdbx_strand_id
1 'polypeptide(L)'
;MLAENNKNMKSITAKCSYDEALNSTGFGRYNYWMLCSCNLLILAMYLDIFGFSVALPAAACDMRLTITQQGLLSAVPLIGVMLSSYAWGLCADTLGRRRTLLIAMPIGAVMNLIASVAPTYASLAVLKFLSAGFTSSANAAAFVLLGETTPTRHRSRFLFLMASATMYVQLVICLVAIPVFKLSFDVYVPLLSLNYRPWRLLMLIISLPGILGVIGMVFVHESPKFLLSSGKEDDAVNGLKKMYSYNTIGKNDYYVTQIFLEEATVNIPSDVSFVRKMWNQTAPLFKPPLLKNSLKLYYLLLSAYMTSTGYTMWVPTMTNAYFNGEDNSGKTFCDVASTSTSNVTASTNCNNAVQPLTLYAVACYSAVSGSLNIILSFVVGSVGKKKITILIFIVSVLSAGLAVTFSLPADATNKVDPANHVTKSNDTTKTRC
;
A
#
# COMPACT_ATOMS: atom_id res chain seq x y z
N MET A 1 21.36 15.92 53.12
CA MET A 1 22.03 14.63 52.82
C MET A 1 21.10 13.42 52.84
N LEU A 2 20.46 13.00 53.95
CA LEU A 2 19.54 11.85 53.91
C LEU A 2 18.23 12.09 53.11
N ALA A 3 17.71 13.32 53.09
CA ALA A 3 16.54 13.69 52.28
C ALA A 3 16.86 13.82 50.77
N GLU A 4 18.10 14.18 50.42
CA GLU A 4 18.60 14.19 49.03
C GLU A 4 18.89 12.78 48.52
N ASN A 5 19.48 11.92 49.37
CA ASN A 5 19.62 10.50 49.05
C ASN A 5 18.25 9.80 48.91
N ASN A 6 17.23 10.19 49.67
CA ASN A 6 15.87 9.67 49.47
C ASN A 6 15.17 10.20 48.22
N LYS A 7 15.53 11.39 47.70
CA LYS A 7 15.07 11.88 46.39
C LYS A 7 15.77 11.14 45.24
N ASN A 8 17.07 10.86 45.39
CA ASN A 8 17.85 10.08 44.43
C ASN A 8 17.53 8.57 44.49
N MET A 9 17.01 8.07 45.61
CA MET A 9 16.57 6.68 45.75
C MET A 9 15.09 6.48 45.38
N LYS A 10 14.25 7.52 45.49
CA LYS A 10 12.88 7.54 44.90
C LYS A 10 12.88 7.63 43.37
N SER A 11 13.98 8.00 42.72
CA SER A 11 14.07 8.02 41.25
C SER A 11 14.39 6.65 40.63
N ILE A 12 14.61 5.60 41.43
CA ILE A 12 15.13 4.30 40.95
C ILE A 12 14.05 3.25 40.64
N THR A 13 12.78 3.45 41.01
CA THR A 13 11.70 2.49 40.66
C THR A 13 10.34 3.18 40.47
N ALA A 14 10.22 4.03 39.46
CA ALA A 14 8.91 4.53 39.04
C ALA A 14 8.33 3.55 37.99
N LYS A 15 7.33 2.75 38.38
CA LYS A 15 6.47 2.07 37.40
C LYS A 15 5.85 3.14 36.52
N CYS A 16 6.18 3.12 35.25
CA CYS A 16 5.79 4.15 34.29
C CYS A 16 4.85 3.52 33.24
N SER A 17 3.86 4.29 32.76
CA SER A 17 3.00 3.84 31.67
C SER A 17 3.82 3.67 30.39
N TYR A 18 3.48 2.69 29.55
CA TYR A 18 4.17 2.43 28.29
C TYR A 18 4.39 3.68 27.43
N ASP A 19 3.35 4.49 27.22
CA ASP A 19 3.47 5.68 26.36
C ASP A 19 4.39 6.75 26.98
N GLU A 20 4.47 6.85 28.30
CA GLU A 20 5.38 7.76 29.00
C GLU A 20 6.82 7.25 28.92
N ALA A 21 7.04 5.96 29.14
CA ALA A 21 8.34 5.30 28.94
C ALA A 21 8.83 5.47 27.49
N LEU A 22 7.94 5.32 26.51
CA LEU A 22 8.27 5.54 25.09
C LEU A 22 8.62 7.00 24.80
N ASN A 23 7.88 7.96 25.36
CA ASN A 23 8.19 9.38 25.18
C ASN A 23 9.54 9.76 25.79
N SER A 24 9.96 9.11 26.88
CA SER A 24 11.30 9.31 27.48
C SER A 24 12.46 8.81 26.60
N THR A 25 12.20 7.93 25.62
CA THR A 25 13.23 7.49 24.64
C THR A 25 13.68 8.61 23.69
N GLY A 26 12.98 9.74 23.71
CA GLY A 26 13.19 10.86 22.81
C GLY A 26 12.79 10.55 21.37
N PHE A 27 13.10 11.48 20.48
CA PHE A 27 12.82 11.35 19.06
C PHE A 27 14.07 11.70 18.26
N GLY A 28 14.41 10.90 17.25
CA GLY A 28 15.72 11.00 16.59
C GLY A 28 15.96 9.94 15.52
N ARG A 29 17.23 9.58 15.36
CA ARG A 29 17.75 8.75 14.25
C ARG A 29 17.05 7.40 14.13
N TYR A 30 16.77 6.73 15.25
CA TYR A 30 16.08 5.44 15.25
C TYR A 30 14.69 5.53 14.61
N ASN A 31 13.94 6.58 14.96
CA ASN A 31 12.58 6.79 14.46
C ASN A 31 12.58 7.03 12.94
N TYR A 32 13.52 7.83 12.42
CA TYR A 32 13.66 8.06 10.98
C TYR A 32 14.12 6.79 10.24
N TRP A 33 15.02 6.01 10.82
CA TRP A 33 15.45 4.73 10.25
C TRP A 33 14.30 3.73 10.15
N MET A 34 13.50 3.62 11.22
CA MET A 34 12.28 2.81 11.27
C MET A 34 11.30 3.26 10.19
N LEU A 35 11.01 4.57 10.10
CA LEU A 35 10.12 5.13 9.08
C LEU A 35 10.60 4.79 7.67
N CYS A 36 11.90 4.95 7.38
CA CYS A 36 12.47 4.65 6.07
C CYS A 36 12.34 3.15 5.72
N SER A 37 12.67 2.27 6.66
CA SER A 37 12.60 0.81 6.47
C SER A 37 11.16 0.36 6.23
N CYS A 38 10.21 0.82 7.07
CA CYS A 38 8.78 0.54 6.91
C CYS A 38 8.22 1.09 5.59
N ASN A 39 8.66 2.28 5.17
CA ASN A 39 8.27 2.87 3.90
C ASN A 39 8.76 2.06 2.70
N LEU A 40 10.00 1.58 2.73
CA LEU A 40 10.54 0.73 1.67
C LEU A 40 9.76 -0.59 1.55
N LEU A 41 9.37 -1.20 2.67
CA LEU A 41 8.57 -2.42 2.68
C LEU A 41 7.16 -2.21 2.11
N ILE A 42 6.48 -1.14 2.53
CA ILE A 42 5.18 -0.78 1.98
C ILE A 42 5.29 -0.45 0.49
N LEU A 43 6.27 0.37 0.11
CA LEU A 43 6.53 0.68 -1.30
C LEU A 43 6.72 -0.61 -2.09
N ALA A 44 7.51 -1.57 -1.60
CA ALA A 44 7.73 -2.84 -2.26
C ALA A 44 6.46 -3.69 -2.42
N MET A 45 5.60 -3.77 -1.40
CA MET A 45 4.31 -4.45 -1.51
C MET A 45 3.46 -3.84 -2.62
N TYR A 46 3.32 -2.51 -2.64
CA TYR A 46 2.51 -1.84 -3.66
C TYR A 46 3.15 -1.91 -5.06
N LEU A 47 4.48 -1.88 -5.16
CA LEU A 47 5.20 -2.11 -6.41
C LEU A 47 4.97 -3.52 -6.96
N ASP A 48 4.89 -4.54 -6.11
CA ASP A 48 4.58 -5.91 -6.55
C ASP A 48 3.14 -6.03 -7.06
N ILE A 49 2.18 -5.46 -6.33
CA ILE A 49 0.75 -5.49 -6.68
C ILE A 49 0.46 -4.69 -7.95
N PHE A 50 0.90 -3.43 -8.01
CA PHE A 50 0.53 -2.49 -9.07
C PHE A 50 1.58 -2.38 -10.18
N GLY A 51 2.85 -2.67 -9.91
CA GLY A 51 3.91 -2.60 -10.93
C GLY A 51 3.71 -3.59 -12.08
N PHE A 52 3.04 -4.72 -11.81
CA PHE A 52 2.71 -5.67 -12.85
C PHE A 52 1.68 -5.14 -13.87
N SER A 53 0.79 -4.22 -13.50
CA SER A 53 -0.21 -3.67 -14.44
C SER A 53 0.42 -2.92 -15.60
N VAL A 54 1.57 -2.26 -15.37
CA VAL A 54 2.36 -1.57 -16.40
C VAL A 54 3.09 -2.56 -17.30
N ALA A 55 3.51 -3.71 -16.76
CA ALA A 55 4.16 -4.78 -17.52
C ALA A 55 3.17 -5.66 -18.29
N LEU A 56 1.90 -5.68 -17.90
CA LEU A 56 0.88 -6.60 -18.40
C LEU A 56 0.69 -6.55 -19.93
N PRO A 57 0.61 -5.39 -20.62
CA PRO A 57 0.45 -5.37 -22.08
C PRO A 57 1.63 -6.03 -22.81
N ALA A 58 2.86 -5.80 -22.35
CA ALA A 58 4.06 -6.40 -22.91
C ALA A 58 4.13 -7.92 -22.61
N ALA A 59 3.74 -8.34 -21.41
CA ALA A 59 3.65 -9.76 -21.04
C ALA A 59 2.55 -10.50 -21.83
N ALA A 60 1.42 -9.84 -22.07
CA ALA A 60 0.33 -10.36 -22.88
C ALA A 60 0.75 -10.61 -24.33
N CYS A 61 1.56 -9.72 -24.88
CA CYS A 61 2.16 -9.87 -26.19
C CYS A 61 3.13 -11.06 -26.26
N ASP A 62 4.02 -11.16 -25.27
CA ASP A 62 5.05 -12.21 -25.18
C ASP A 62 4.43 -13.62 -25.08
N MET A 63 3.43 -13.78 -24.21
CA MET A 63 2.79 -15.07 -23.94
C MET A 63 1.53 -15.34 -24.78
N ARG A 64 1.16 -14.43 -25.70
CA ARG A 64 -0.06 -14.50 -26.53
C ARG A 64 -1.34 -14.69 -25.70
N LEU A 65 -1.52 -13.88 -24.67
CA LEU A 65 -2.63 -14.00 -23.71
C LEU A 65 -3.96 -13.48 -24.27
N THR A 66 -5.05 -14.18 -23.95
CA THR A 66 -6.41 -13.68 -24.21
C THR A 66 -6.76 -12.51 -23.28
N ILE A 67 -7.75 -11.69 -23.64
CA ILE A 67 -8.23 -10.57 -22.81
C ILE A 67 -8.70 -11.08 -21.43
N THR A 68 -9.38 -12.23 -21.40
CA THR A 68 -9.82 -12.86 -20.14
C THR A 68 -8.65 -13.28 -19.26
N GLN A 69 -7.58 -13.84 -19.86
CA GLN A 69 -6.36 -14.20 -19.13
C GLN A 69 -5.64 -12.96 -18.59
N GLN A 70 -5.57 -11.87 -19.35
CA GLN A 70 -4.98 -10.61 -18.91
C GLN A 70 -5.73 -10.02 -17.70
N GLY A 71 -7.06 -9.96 -17.78
CA GLY A 71 -7.90 -9.48 -16.67
C GLY A 71 -7.79 -10.35 -15.42
N LEU A 72 -7.71 -11.67 -15.58
CA LEU A 72 -7.49 -12.55 -14.43
C LEU A 72 -6.08 -12.36 -13.84
N LEU A 73 -5.06 -12.22 -14.69
CA LEU A 73 -3.66 -12.08 -14.24
C LEU A 73 -3.42 -10.76 -13.50
N SER A 74 -4.12 -9.68 -13.84
CA SER A 74 -4.09 -8.42 -13.08
C SER A 74 -4.81 -8.52 -11.74
N ALA A 75 -5.86 -9.35 -11.64
CA ALA A 75 -6.62 -9.55 -10.41
C ALA A 75 -5.94 -10.50 -9.41
N VAL A 76 -5.18 -11.49 -9.89
CA VAL A 76 -4.55 -12.53 -9.06
C VAL A 76 -3.72 -12.00 -7.88
N PRO A 77 -2.84 -10.98 -8.05
CA PRO A 77 -2.13 -10.36 -6.92
C PRO A 77 -3.06 -9.84 -5.82
N LEU A 78 -4.17 -9.19 -6.20
CA LEU A 78 -5.16 -8.65 -5.28
C LEU A 78 -5.89 -9.76 -4.51
N ILE A 79 -6.22 -10.87 -5.19
CA ILE A 79 -6.80 -12.06 -4.55
C ILE A 79 -5.81 -12.63 -3.53
N GLY A 80 -4.52 -12.71 -3.87
CA GLY A 80 -3.45 -13.12 -2.97
C GLY A 80 -3.40 -12.28 -1.71
N VAL A 81 -3.41 -10.95 -1.85
CA VAL A 81 -3.47 -10.01 -0.72
C VAL A 81 -4.73 -10.25 0.12
N MET A 82 -5.90 -10.37 -0.51
CA MET A 82 -7.17 -10.54 0.19
C MET A 82 -7.18 -11.80 1.07
N LEU A 83 -6.74 -12.95 0.54
CA LEU A 83 -6.75 -14.22 1.26
C LEU A 83 -5.68 -14.28 2.36
N SER A 84 -4.54 -13.64 2.14
CA SER A 84 -3.41 -13.70 3.07
C SER A 84 -3.43 -12.64 4.17
N SER A 85 -4.07 -11.48 3.95
CA SER A 85 -4.04 -10.33 4.86
C SER A 85 -4.47 -10.68 6.28
N TYR A 86 -5.50 -11.52 6.41
CA TYR A 86 -6.00 -11.93 7.72
C TYR A 86 -5.03 -12.86 8.45
N ALA A 87 -4.42 -13.80 7.72
CA ALA A 87 -3.39 -14.68 8.29
C ALA A 87 -2.17 -13.89 8.75
N TRP A 88 -1.72 -12.90 7.98
CA TRP A 88 -0.59 -12.05 8.37
C TRP A 88 -0.90 -11.10 9.52
N GLY A 89 -2.13 -10.62 9.65
CA GLY A 89 -2.57 -9.87 10.83
C GLY A 89 -2.42 -10.70 12.11
N LEU A 90 -2.94 -11.93 12.10
CA LEU A 90 -2.79 -12.86 13.22
C LEU A 90 -1.32 -13.23 13.50
N CYS A 91 -0.51 -13.46 12.46
CA CYS A 91 0.92 -13.70 12.61
C CYS A 91 1.63 -12.50 13.25
N ALA A 92 1.33 -11.27 12.82
CA ALA A 92 1.91 -10.06 13.39
C ALA A 92 1.53 -9.86 14.87
N ASP A 93 0.33 -10.29 15.26
CA ASP A 93 -0.16 -10.22 16.62
C ASP A 93 0.38 -11.33 17.55
N THR A 94 0.82 -12.46 16.99
CA THR A 94 1.26 -13.62 17.79
C THR A 94 2.77 -13.88 17.75
N LEU A 95 3.39 -13.77 16.57
CA LEU A 95 4.83 -13.98 16.37
C LEU A 95 5.65 -12.70 16.60
N GLY A 96 5.01 -11.54 16.52
CA GLY A 96 5.64 -10.22 16.55
C GLY A 96 5.62 -9.54 15.18
N ARG A 97 5.61 -8.20 15.19
CA ARG A 97 5.44 -7.39 13.98
C ARG A 97 6.70 -7.44 13.13
N ARG A 98 7.86 -7.15 13.73
CA ARG A 98 9.16 -7.21 13.05
C ARG A 98 9.47 -8.63 12.57
N ARG A 99 9.25 -9.65 13.42
CA ARG A 99 9.53 -11.04 13.04
C ARG A 99 8.69 -11.48 11.84
N THR A 100 7.42 -11.09 11.80
CA THR A 100 6.53 -11.37 10.65
C THR A 100 7.06 -10.73 9.38
N LEU A 101 7.49 -9.46 9.42
CA LEU A 101 8.07 -8.77 8.26
C LEU A 101 9.37 -9.43 7.77
N LEU A 102 10.26 -9.83 8.68
CA LEU A 102 11.54 -10.48 8.34
C LEU A 102 11.39 -11.88 7.75
N ILE A 103 10.25 -12.55 7.95
CA ILE A 103 9.97 -13.86 7.36
C ILE A 103 9.22 -13.71 6.04
N ALA A 104 8.12 -12.95 6.05
CA ALA A 104 7.21 -12.89 4.92
C ALA A 104 7.76 -12.08 3.74
N MET A 105 8.37 -10.92 3.99
CA MET A 105 8.85 -10.04 2.91
C MET A 105 9.95 -10.68 2.06
N PRO A 106 10.96 -11.37 2.61
CA PRO A 106 11.96 -12.08 1.79
C PRO A 106 11.35 -13.18 0.94
N ILE A 107 10.40 -13.97 1.49
CA ILE A 107 9.73 -15.02 0.73
C ILE A 107 8.95 -14.41 -0.43
N GLY A 108 8.18 -13.34 -0.18
CA GLY A 108 7.48 -12.61 -1.23
C GLY A 108 8.42 -12.07 -2.30
N ALA A 109 9.55 -11.45 -1.91
CA ALA A 109 10.55 -10.96 -2.85
C ALA A 109 11.13 -12.09 -3.71
N VAL A 110 11.49 -13.24 -3.13
CA VAL A 110 11.98 -14.41 -3.87
C VAL A 110 10.92 -14.93 -4.84
N MET A 111 9.65 -15.03 -4.43
CA MET A 111 8.57 -15.43 -5.33
C MET A 111 8.39 -14.46 -6.49
N ASN A 112 8.51 -13.15 -6.26
CA ASN A 112 8.47 -12.13 -7.32
C ASN A 112 9.66 -12.26 -8.29
N LEU A 113 10.86 -12.51 -7.78
CA LEU A 113 12.06 -12.71 -8.59
C LEU A 113 11.89 -13.95 -9.48
N ILE A 114 11.37 -15.05 -8.93
CA ILE A 114 11.06 -16.27 -9.71
C ILE A 114 9.93 -15.97 -10.72
N ALA A 115 8.93 -15.15 -10.36
CA ALA A 115 7.86 -14.74 -11.28
C ALA A 115 8.39 -14.00 -12.52
N SER A 116 9.46 -13.20 -12.37
CA SER A 116 10.06 -12.48 -13.52
C SER A 116 10.58 -13.42 -14.62
N VAL A 117 11.00 -14.64 -14.25
CA VAL A 117 11.51 -15.67 -15.17
C VAL A 117 10.48 -16.78 -15.44
N ALA A 118 9.21 -16.57 -15.08
CA ALA A 118 8.15 -17.55 -15.33
C ALA A 118 7.90 -17.74 -16.85
N PRO A 119 7.97 -18.97 -17.38
CA PRO A 119 7.81 -19.22 -18.82
C PRO A 119 6.35 -19.31 -19.26
N THR A 120 5.42 -19.68 -18.36
CA THR A 120 4.01 -19.91 -18.70
C THR A 120 3.07 -19.02 -17.90
N TYR A 121 1.89 -18.74 -18.48
CA TYR A 121 0.79 -18.02 -17.82
C TYR A 121 0.48 -18.58 -16.43
N ALA A 122 0.31 -19.90 -16.30
CA ALA A 122 -0.05 -20.54 -15.04
C ALA A 122 1.04 -20.36 -13.98
N SER A 123 2.31 -20.56 -14.36
CA SER A 123 3.44 -20.34 -13.44
C SER A 123 3.52 -18.88 -12.98
N LEU A 124 3.33 -17.93 -13.90
CA LEU A 124 3.33 -16.50 -13.58
C LEU A 124 2.19 -16.14 -12.63
N ALA A 125 0.97 -16.64 -12.89
CA ALA A 125 -0.19 -16.41 -12.04
C ALA A 125 0.02 -16.95 -10.62
N VAL A 126 0.46 -18.19 -10.46
CA VAL A 126 0.71 -18.79 -9.14
C VAL A 126 1.81 -18.05 -8.38
N LEU A 127 2.92 -17.73 -9.04
CA LEU A 127 4.02 -17.01 -8.40
C LEU A 127 3.62 -15.58 -8.00
N LYS A 128 2.82 -14.90 -8.82
CA LYS A 128 2.26 -13.58 -8.48
C LYS A 128 1.26 -13.63 -7.34
N PHE A 129 0.41 -14.65 -7.30
CA PHE A 129 -0.51 -14.91 -6.19
C PHE A 129 0.28 -15.05 -4.87
N LEU A 130 1.30 -15.92 -4.87
CA LEU A 130 2.13 -16.16 -3.69
C LEU A 130 2.91 -14.91 -3.31
N SER A 131 3.58 -14.27 -4.26
CA SER A 131 4.36 -13.05 -4.04
C SER A 131 3.54 -11.96 -3.35
N ALA A 132 2.41 -11.59 -3.95
CA ALA A 132 1.51 -10.57 -3.41
C ALA A 132 0.90 -11.00 -2.07
N GLY A 133 0.64 -12.31 -1.92
CA GLY A 133 0.19 -12.90 -0.67
C GLY A 133 1.19 -12.69 0.47
N PHE A 134 2.48 -12.95 0.25
CA PHE A 134 3.52 -12.75 1.26
C PHE A 134 3.86 -11.28 1.52
N THR A 135 3.91 -10.45 0.46
CA THR A 135 4.23 -9.02 0.61
C THR A 135 3.11 -8.23 1.30
N SER A 136 1.87 -8.74 1.34
CA SER A 136 0.75 -8.14 2.08
C SER A 136 1.00 -7.99 3.59
N SER A 137 1.90 -8.79 4.15
CA SER A 137 2.36 -8.69 5.54
C SER A 137 2.89 -7.29 5.89
N ALA A 138 3.44 -6.54 4.92
CA ALA A 138 3.88 -5.16 5.11
C ALA A 138 2.75 -4.26 5.61
N ASN A 139 1.56 -4.34 5.01
CA ASN A 139 0.42 -3.51 5.42
C ASN A 139 -0.09 -3.88 6.82
N ALA A 140 -0.10 -5.18 7.15
CA ALA A 140 -0.56 -5.68 8.44
C ALA A 140 0.41 -5.31 9.60
N ALA A 141 1.72 -5.48 9.40
CA ALA A 141 2.69 -5.36 10.48
C ALA A 141 3.45 -4.03 10.52
N ALA A 142 3.76 -3.39 9.38
CA ALA A 142 4.65 -2.23 9.35
C ALA A 142 3.99 -0.96 9.91
N PHE A 143 2.70 -0.72 9.61
CA PHE A 143 1.94 0.40 10.20
C PHE A 143 1.82 0.27 11.72
N VAL A 144 1.53 -0.94 12.20
CA VAL A 144 1.41 -1.24 13.62
C VAL A 144 2.77 -1.06 14.30
N LEU A 145 3.83 -1.61 13.73
CA LEU A 145 5.19 -1.49 14.26
C LEU A 145 5.61 -0.02 14.38
N LEU A 146 5.45 0.78 13.30
CA LEU A 146 5.77 2.19 13.33
C LEU A 146 4.91 2.95 14.36
N GLY A 147 3.62 2.64 14.43
CA GLY A 147 2.69 3.26 15.38
C GLY A 147 3.06 2.98 16.82
N GLU A 148 3.38 1.73 17.16
CA GLU A 148 3.71 1.29 18.52
C GLU A 148 5.06 1.81 18.99
N THR A 149 6.05 1.99 18.09
CA THR A 149 7.40 2.44 18.45
C THR A 149 7.62 3.95 18.34
N THR A 150 6.67 4.70 17.77
CA THR A 150 6.83 6.16 17.62
C THR A 150 6.21 6.90 18.82
N PRO A 151 6.91 7.87 19.43
CA PRO A 151 6.37 8.72 20.50
C PRO A 151 5.06 9.40 20.12
N THR A 152 4.15 9.54 21.08
CA THR A 152 2.73 9.96 20.87
C THR A 152 2.61 11.28 20.09
N ARG A 153 3.50 12.23 20.35
CA ARG A 153 3.53 13.55 19.67
C ARG A 153 3.77 13.45 18.16
N HIS A 154 4.58 12.50 17.71
CA HIS A 154 4.99 12.35 16.32
C HIS A 154 4.29 11.19 15.59
N ARG A 155 3.71 10.25 16.35
CA ARG A 155 3.03 9.03 15.87
C ARG A 155 2.13 9.29 14.67
N SER A 156 1.24 10.28 14.79
CA SER A 156 0.27 10.61 13.74
C SER A 156 0.94 11.06 12.45
N ARG A 157 1.88 12.01 12.54
CA ARG A 157 2.60 12.54 11.38
C ARG A 157 3.40 11.43 10.68
N PHE A 158 4.01 10.54 11.45
CA PHE A 158 4.79 9.42 10.92
C PHE A 158 3.93 8.40 10.17
N LEU A 159 2.75 8.07 10.70
CA LEU A 159 1.79 7.20 10.01
C LEU A 159 1.28 7.82 8.70
N PHE A 160 1.03 9.13 8.67
CA PHE A 160 0.64 9.84 7.45
C PHE A 160 1.80 9.93 6.43
N LEU A 161 3.04 10.18 6.89
CA LEU A 161 4.24 10.10 6.04
C LEU A 161 4.48 8.70 5.48
N MET A 162 4.05 7.67 6.20
CA MET A 162 4.11 6.30 5.72
C MET A 162 3.03 6.03 4.66
N ALA A 163 1.82 6.56 4.87
CA ALA A 163 0.76 6.50 3.88
C ALA A 163 1.13 7.26 2.59
N SER A 164 1.86 8.39 2.66
CA SER A 164 2.25 9.13 1.46
C SER A 164 3.18 8.35 0.54
N ALA A 165 4.00 7.43 1.07
CA ALA A 165 4.83 6.56 0.24
C ALA A 165 4.01 5.68 -0.72
N THR A 166 2.81 5.27 -0.33
CA THR A 166 1.90 4.49 -1.20
C THR A 166 1.43 5.30 -2.42
N MET A 167 1.34 6.62 -2.30
CA MET A 167 0.90 7.50 -3.39
C MET A 167 2.00 7.71 -4.45
N TYR A 168 3.27 7.49 -4.09
CA TYR A 168 4.42 7.60 -5.00
C TYR A 168 4.73 6.31 -5.76
N VAL A 169 4.02 5.21 -5.48
CA VAL A 169 4.24 3.89 -6.11
C VAL A 169 4.24 4.01 -7.63
N GLN A 170 3.23 4.68 -8.18
CA GLN A 170 3.06 4.78 -9.61
C GLN A 170 4.11 5.69 -10.27
N LEU A 171 4.55 6.76 -9.58
CA LEU A 171 5.71 7.56 -9.98
C LEU A 171 6.95 6.68 -10.09
N VAL A 172 7.24 5.88 -9.07
CA VAL A 172 8.40 4.97 -9.07
C VAL A 172 8.32 3.96 -10.21
N ILE A 173 7.15 3.34 -10.43
CA ILE A 173 6.95 2.39 -11.55
C ILE A 173 7.22 3.08 -12.88
N CYS A 174 6.61 4.23 -13.12
CA CYS A 174 6.76 4.95 -14.40
C CYS A 174 8.21 5.40 -14.63
N LEU A 175 8.88 5.94 -13.62
CA LEU A 175 10.27 6.38 -13.72
C LEU A 175 11.22 5.24 -14.09
N VAL A 176 10.97 4.03 -13.59
CA VAL A 176 11.74 2.83 -13.94
C VAL A 176 11.30 2.26 -15.30
N ALA A 177 10.01 2.26 -15.61
CA ALA A 177 9.46 1.72 -16.86
C ALA A 177 9.92 2.49 -18.10
N ILE A 178 10.02 3.83 -18.03
CA ILE A 178 10.43 4.68 -19.16
C ILE A 178 11.79 4.26 -19.75
N PRO A 179 12.90 4.17 -18.98
CA PRO A 179 14.16 3.71 -19.52
C PRO A 179 14.12 2.22 -19.85
N VAL A 180 13.48 1.37 -19.04
CA VAL A 180 13.45 -0.08 -19.27
C VAL A 180 12.77 -0.45 -20.58
N PHE A 181 11.62 0.15 -20.90
CA PHE A 181 10.92 -0.15 -22.16
C PHE A 181 11.59 0.47 -23.40
N LYS A 182 12.56 1.37 -23.24
CA LYS A 182 13.41 1.82 -24.36
C LYS A 182 14.47 0.79 -24.74
N LEU A 183 14.80 -0.14 -23.85
CA LEU A 183 15.70 -1.24 -24.19
C LEU A 183 14.93 -2.22 -25.08
N SER A 184 15.41 -2.50 -26.29
CA SER A 184 14.77 -3.40 -27.25
C SER A 184 15.55 -4.72 -27.40
N PHE A 185 15.91 -5.36 -26.29
CA PHE A 185 16.55 -6.68 -26.32
C PHE A 185 15.51 -7.80 -26.34
N ASP A 186 15.81 -8.86 -27.11
CA ASP A 186 15.12 -10.14 -27.07
C ASP A 186 16.19 -11.24 -27.02
N VAL A 187 16.46 -11.77 -25.82
CA VAL A 187 17.52 -12.75 -25.59
C VAL A 187 16.88 -14.09 -25.25
N TYR A 188 17.02 -15.08 -26.12
CA TYR A 188 16.56 -16.43 -25.83
C TYR A 188 17.45 -17.08 -24.77
N VAL A 189 16.84 -17.58 -23.69
CA VAL A 189 17.52 -18.29 -22.60
C VAL A 189 17.15 -19.78 -22.69
N PRO A 190 18.04 -20.63 -23.26
CA PRO A 190 17.71 -22.05 -23.53
C PRO A 190 17.38 -22.85 -22.26
N LEU A 191 18.04 -22.53 -21.14
CA LEU A 191 17.84 -23.24 -19.87
C LEU A 191 16.40 -23.16 -19.34
N LEU A 192 15.71 -22.07 -19.65
CA LEU A 192 14.37 -21.76 -19.15
C LEU A 192 13.32 -21.77 -20.27
N SER A 193 13.70 -22.09 -21.51
CA SER A 193 12.85 -22.05 -22.70
C SER A 193 12.06 -20.75 -22.85
N LEU A 194 12.68 -19.61 -22.54
CA LEU A 194 12.02 -18.30 -22.54
C LEU A 194 12.81 -17.22 -23.26
N ASN A 195 12.08 -16.23 -23.78
CA ASN A 195 12.63 -14.98 -24.29
C ASN A 195 12.71 -13.95 -23.16
N TYR A 196 13.94 -13.52 -22.85
CA TYR A 196 14.16 -12.50 -21.85
C TYR A 196 13.90 -11.13 -22.47
N ARG A 197 12.77 -10.52 -22.07
CA ARG A 197 12.26 -9.25 -22.57
C ARG A 197 12.26 -8.15 -21.50
N PRO A 198 12.17 -6.86 -21.88
CA PRO A 198 12.28 -5.73 -20.95
C PRO A 198 11.28 -5.75 -19.79
N TRP A 199 10.06 -6.26 -19.99
CA TRP A 199 9.05 -6.36 -18.93
C TRP A 199 9.46 -7.29 -17.77
N ARG A 200 10.29 -8.31 -18.04
CA ARG A 200 10.86 -9.20 -17.03
C ARG A 200 11.91 -8.46 -16.19
N LEU A 201 12.75 -7.66 -16.86
CA LEU A 201 13.71 -6.78 -16.19
C LEU A 201 13.03 -5.72 -15.33
N LEU A 202 11.92 -5.14 -15.80
CA LEU A 202 11.11 -4.20 -15.01
C LEU A 202 10.68 -4.83 -13.68
N MET A 203 10.19 -6.08 -13.71
CA MET A 203 9.79 -6.79 -12.49
C MET A 203 10.93 -7.06 -11.52
N LEU A 204 12.14 -7.32 -12.02
CA LEU A 204 13.32 -7.44 -11.17
C LEU A 204 13.66 -6.11 -10.50
N ILE A 205 13.71 -5.00 -11.25
CA ILE A 205 14.13 -3.70 -10.71
C ILE A 205 13.14 -3.20 -9.66
N ILE A 206 11.84 -3.33 -9.89
CA ILE A 206 10.82 -2.90 -8.92
C ILE A 206 10.81 -3.72 -7.63
N SER A 207 11.48 -4.89 -7.60
CA SER A 207 11.64 -5.70 -6.38
C SER A 207 12.76 -5.22 -5.45
N LEU A 208 13.72 -4.43 -5.96
CA LEU A 208 14.90 -3.96 -5.22
C LEU A 208 14.57 -3.15 -3.95
N PRO A 209 13.58 -2.22 -3.95
CA PRO A 209 13.21 -1.49 -2.73
C PRO A 209 12.78 -2.42 -1.59
N GLY A 210 12.19 -3.58 -1.90
CA GLY A 210 11.80 -4.58 -0.90
C GLY A 210 13.00 -5.23 -0.23
N ILE A 211 14.03 -5.58 -1.01
CA ILE A 211 15.28 -6.14 -0.50
C ILE A 211 15.97 -5.13 0.44
N LEU A 212 16.03 -3.86 0.03
CA LEU A 212 16.58 -2.78 0.86
C LEU A 212 15.77 -2.58 2.14
N GLY A 213 14.43 -2.63 2.06
CA GLY A 213 13.55 -2.55 3.22
C GLY A 213 13.79 -3.69 4.21
N VAL A 214 13.96 -4.92 3.73
CA VAL A 214 14.28 -6.10 4.56
C VAL A 214 15.61 -5.92 5.27
N ILE A 215 16.65 -5.45 4.56
CA ILE A 215 17.96 -5.17 5.15
C ILE A 215 17.82 -4.10 6.25
N GLY A 216 17.07 -3.02 5.99
CA GLY A 216 16.77 -1.99 6.98
C GLY A 216 16.09 -2.51 8.24
N MET A 217 15.16 -3.47 8.08
CA MET A 217 14.44 -4.12 9.18
C MET A 217 15.30 -4.99 10.09
N VAL A 218 16.46 -5.46 9.63
CA VAL A 218 17.39 -6.22 10.48
C VAL A 218 17.87 -5.37 11.66
N PHE A 219 18.09 -4.07 11.44
CA PHE A 219 18.57 -3.10 12.46
C PHE A 219 17.48 -2.52 13.35
N VAL A 220 16.22 -2.69 12.95
CA VAL A 220 15.05 -2.30 13.73
C VAL A 220 14.84 -3.30 14.87
N HIS A 221 14.29 -2.86 16.00
CA HIS A 221 13.89 -3.74 17.11
C HIS A 221 12.40 -4.07 17.06
N GLU A 222 12.02 -5.19 17.66
CA GLU A 222 10.61 -5.55 17.81
C GLU A 222 9.88 -4.50 18.67
N SER A 223 8.56 -4.36 18.46
CA SER A 223 7.74 -3.41 19.20
C SER A 223 7.81 -3.69 20.71
N PRO A 224 8.27 -2.72 21.54
CA PRO A 224 8.28 -2.90 22.98
C PRO A 224 6.86 -3.08 23.55
N LYS A 225 5.83 -2.51 22.90
CA LYS A 225 4.42 -2.75 23.25
C LYS A 225 4.05 -4.24 23.11
N PHE A 226 4.46 -4.86 22.00
CA PHE A 226 4.23 -6.29 21.75
C PHE A 226 5.00 -7.19 22.73
N LEU A 227 6.24 -6.84 23.05
CA LEU A 227 7.05 -7.60 24.01
C LEU A 227 6.41 -7.60 25.40
N LEU A 228 5.89 -6.45 25.85
CA LEU A 228 5.11 -6.34 27.09
C LEU A 228 3.84 -7.19 27.05
N SER A 229 3.06 -7.14 25.96
CA SER A 229 1.84 -7.95 25.85
C SER A 229 2.12 -9.45 25.80
N SER A 230 3.35 -9.84 25.43
CA SER A 230 3.82 -11.23 25.41
C SER A 230 4.47 -11.68 26.73
N GLY A 231 4.47 -10.83 27.77
CA GLY A 231 5.07 -11.13 29.08
C GLY A 231 6.60 -11.02 29.11
N LYS A 232 7.23 -10.46 28.08
CA LYS A 232 8.70 -10.29 27.99
C LYS A 232 9.10 -8.87 28.38
N GLU A 233 8.92 -8.54 29.66
CA GLU A 233 9.16 -7.18 30.18
C GLU A 233 10.63 -6.76 30.03
N ASP A 234 11.58 -7.64 30.34
CA ASP A 234 13.02 -7.36 30.24
C ASP A 234 13.45 -7.00 28.80
N ASP A 235 12.94 -7.75 27.81
CA ASP A 235 13.21 -7.49 26.39
C ASP A 235 12.61 -6.14 25.95
N ALA A 236 11.43 -5.78 26.46
CA ALA A 236 10.79 -4.51 26.17
C ALA A 236 11.61 -3.32 26.71
N VAL A 237 12.06 -3.40 27.97
CA VAL A 237 12.92 -2.38 28.59
C VAL A 237 14.25 -2.28 27.84
N ASN A 238 14.86 -3.40 27.47
CA ASN A 238 16.09 -3.42 26.67
C ASN A 238 15.89 -2.80 25.29
N GLY A 239 14.73 -3.04 24.65
CA GLY A 239 14.34 -2.39 23.40
C GLY A 239 14.30 -0.86 23.53
N LEU A 240 13.63 -0.35 24.57
CA LEU A 240 13.54 1.09 24.85
C LEU A 240 14.90 1.72 25.17
N LYS A 241 15.75 1.04 25.95
CA LYS A 241 17.14 1.46 26.23
C LYS A 241 17.93 1.63 24.94
N LYS A 242 17.85 0.67 24.03
CA LYS A 242 18.53 0.76 22.72
C LYS A 242 17.96 1.91 21.89
N MET A 243 16.64 2.06 21.82
CA MET A 243 16.00 3.17 21.12
C MET A 243 16.47 4.53 21.64
N TYR A 244 16.55 4.69 22.96
CA TYR A 244 17.08 5.90 23.61
C TYR A 244 18.53 6.15 23.24
N SER A 245 19.38 5.12 23.30
CA SER A 245 20.80 5.23 22.95
C SER A 245 21.00 5.68 21.49
N TYR A 246 20.21 5.13 20.55
CA TYR A 246 20.25 5.57 19.14
C TYR A 246 19.75 7.01 18.93
N ASN A 247 18.76 7.46 19.69
CA ASN A 247 18.23 8.82 19.58
C ASN A 247 19.16 9.86 20.22
N THR A 248 19.87 9.50 21.30
CA THR A 248 20.67 10.41 22.12
C THR A 248 22.19 10.28 21.86
N ILE A 249 22.59 9.66 20.75
CA ILE A 249 24.01 9.49 20.34
C ILE A 249 24.84 8.74 21.40
N GLY A 250 24.36 7.57 21.82
CA GLY A 250 25.14 6.63 22.65
C GLY A 250 25.09 6.88 24.15
N LYS A 251 24.25 7.80 24.65
CA LYS A 251 24.00 7.90 26.09
C LYS A 251 23.18 6.70 26.58
N ASN A 252 23.60 6.12 27.71
CA ASN A 252 23.01 4.92 28.29
C ASN A 252 22.33 5.20 29.65
N ASP A 253 21.99 6.46 29.93
CA ASP A 253 21.34 6.94 31.16
C ASP A 253 19.80 6.79 31.16
N TYR A 254 19.30 5.76 30.47
CA TYR A 254 17.86 5.48 30.46
C TYR A 254 17.39 4.94 31.81
N TYR A 255 16.56 5.72 32.51
CA TYR A 255 16.19 5.51 33.92
C TYR A 255 14.97 4.58 34.13
N VAL A 256 14.20 4.26 33.08
CA VAL A 256 12.98 3.44 33.22
C VAL A 256 13.33 1.96 33.29
N THR A 257 12.90 1.30 34.36
CA THR A 257 13.19 -0.11 34.66
C THR A 257 11.96 -1.01 34.71
N GLN A 258 10.78 -0.47 35.01
CA GLN A 258 9.51 -1.22 35.08
C GLN A 258 8.41 -0.50 34.32
N ILE A 259 7.65 -1.25 33.50
CA ILE A 259 6.66 -0.70 32.58
C ILE A 259 5.41 -1.54 32.63
N PHE A 260 4.25 -0.90 32.65
CA PHE A 260 2.96 -1.59 32.55
C PHE A 260 2.17 -1.10 31.34
N LEU A 261 1.34 -2.00 30.80
CA LEU A 261 0.33 -1.68 29.80
C LEU A 261 -0.95 -1.30 30.52
N GLU A 262 -1.53 -0.17 30.11
CA GLU A 262 -2.81 0.32 30.63
C GLU A 262 -4.02 -0.47 30.09
N GLU A 263 -3.80 -1.20 28.99
CA GLU A 263 -4.79 -2.09 28.35
C GLU A 263 -4.62 -3.53 28.85
N ALA A 264 -5.72 -4.18 29.27
CA ALA A 264 -5.71 -5.57 29.73
C ALA A 264 -5.33 -6.54 28.60
N THR A 265 -4.32 -7.38 28.84
CA THR A 265 -3.89 -8.40 27.87
C THR A 265 -4.87 -9.59 27.88
N VAL A 266 -5.34 -9.98 26.69
CA VAL A 266 -6.06 -11.25 26.53
C VAL A 266 -5.00 -12.36 26.44
N ASN A 267 -4.77 -13.05 27.54
CA ASN A 267 -3.87 -14.20 27.57
C ASN A 267 -4.52 -15.38 26.84
N ILE A 268 -4.15 -15.58 25.57
CA ILE A 268 -4.58 -16.74 24.77
C ILE A 268 -3.60 -17.89 25.02
N PRO A 269 -4.05 -19.08 25.46
CA PRO A 269 -3.19 -20.25 25.63
C PRO A 269 -2.40 -20.58 24.35
N SER A 270 -1.15 -21.01 24.47
CA SER A 270 -0.29 -21.35 23.32
C SER A 270 -0.78 -22.57 22.53
N ASP A 271 -1.51 -23.49 23.17
CA ASP A 271 -1.88 -24.81 22.61
C ASP A 271 -3.17 -24.82 21.77
N VAL A 272 -3.84 -23.68 21.58
CA VAL A 272 -5.02 -23.64 20.69
C VAL A 272 -4.63 -23.62 19.21
N SER A 273 -5.42 -24.32 18.39
CA SER A 273 -5.26 -24.33 16.93
C SER A 273 -5.29 -22.91 16.35
N PHE A 274 -4.60 -22.71 15.23
CA PHE A 274 -4.50 -21.41 14.55
C PHE A 274 -5.88 -20.77 14.31
N VAL A 275 -6.84 -21.54 13.81
CA VAL A 275 -8.22 -21.08 13.55
C VAL A 275 -8.94 -20.66 14.84
N ARG A 276 -8.68 -21.32 15.97
CA ARG A 276 -9.28 -20.94 17.26
C ARG A 276 -8.62 -19.68 17.83
N LYS A 277 -7.29 -19.53 17.68
CA LYS A 277 -6.60 -18.27 18.02
C LYS A 277 -7.17 -17.10 17.24
N MET A 278 -7.35 -17.30 15.93
CA MET A 278 -7.97 -16.36 14.99
C MET A 278 -9.37 -15.95 15.44
N TRP A 279 -10.24 -16.91 15.74
CA TRP A 279 -11.58 -16.62 16.24
C TRP A 279 -11.58 -15.84 17.55
N ASN A 280 -10.71 -16.20 18.50
CA ASN A 280 -10.65 -15.56 19.81
C ASN A 280 -10.20 -14.10 19.74
N GLN A 281 -9.34 -13.73 18.77
CA GLN A 281 -8.93 -12.34 18.55
C GLN A 281 -9.98 -11.52 17.80
N THR A 282 -10.70 -12.14 16.88
CA THR A 282 -11.64 -11.43 16.00
C THR A 282 -13.05 -11.32 16.59
N ALA A 283 -13.53 -12.33 17.32
CA ALA A 283 -14.86 -12.31 17.91
C ALA A 283 -15.14 -11.08 18.83
N PRO A 284 -14.18 -10.58 19.64
CA PRO A 284 -14.38 -9.37 20.45
C PRO A 284 -14.68 -8.11 19.63
N LEU A 285 -14.15 -7.98 18.41
CA LEU A 285 -14.41 -6.83 17.53
C LEU A 285 -15.88 -6.73 17.09
N PHE A 286 -16.58 -7.88 17.09
CA PHE A 286 -17.98 -8.01 16.73
C PHE A 286 -18.92 -8.04 17.95
N LYS A 287 -18.39 -7.82 19.15
CA LYS A 287 -19.18 -7.74 20.38
C LYS A 287 -19.28 -6.29 20.87
N PRO A 288 -20.37 -5.90 21.55
CA PRO A 288 -20.43 -4.62 22.25
C PRO A 288 -19.34 -4.58 23.35
N PRO A 289 -18.69 -3.42 23.61
CA PRO A 289 -18.98 -2.08 23.06
C PRO A 289 -18.31 -1.75 21.72
N LEU A 290 -17.39 -2.58 21.21
CA LEU A 290 -16.55 -2.24 20.05
C LEU A 290 -17.27 -2.34 18.70
N LEU A 291 -18.31 -3.18 18.59
CA LEU A 291 -19.03 -3.46 17.34
C LEU A 291 -19.39 -2.21 16.52
N LYS A 292 -19.95 -1.17 17.14
CA LYS A 292 -20.36 0.06 16.44
C LYS A 292 -19.17 0.82 15.85
N ASN A 293 -18.02 0.80 16.52
CA ASN A 293 -16.81 1.47 16.04
C ASN A 293 -16.15 0.65 14.94
N SER A 294 -16.08 -0.68 15.09
CA SER A 294 -15.58 -1.60 14.07
C SER A 294 -16.36 -1.46 12.76
N LEU A 295 -17.70 -1.46 12.80
CA LEU A 295 -18.54 -1.31 11.61
C LEU A 295 -18.31 0.01 10.86
N LYS A 296 -18.21 1.13 11.59
CA LYS A 296 -17.87 2.43 10.99
C LYS A 296 -16.51 2.39 10.30
N LEU A 297 -15.53 1.77 10.94
CA LEU A 297 -14.16 1.69 10.44
C LEU A 297 -14.06 0.79 9.21
N TYR A 298 -14.76 -0.36 9.20
CA TYR A 298 -14.87 -1.24 8.03
C TYR A 298 -15.54 -0.55 6.85
N TYR A 299 -16.63 0.18 7.07
CA TYR A 299 -17.31 0.92 6.00
C TYR A 299 -16.40 1.99 5.38
N LEU A 300 -15.69 2.77 6.20
CA LEU A 300 -14.76 3.79 5.72
C LEU A 300 -13.57 3.20 4.95
N LEU A 301 -13.04 2.06 5.42
CA LEU A 301 -11.96 1.39 4.70
C LEU A 301 -12.45 0.79 3.38
N LEU A 302 -13.63 0.15 3.38
CA LEU A 302 -14.20 -0.44 2.17
C LEU A 302 -14.40 0.62 1.07
N SER A 303 -14.98 1.78 1.41
CA SER A 303 -15.18 2.86 0.45
C SER A 303 -13.85 3.44 -0.05
N ALA A 304 -12.90 3.69 0.85
CA ALA A 304 -11.58 4.22 0.49
C ALA A 304 -10.80 3.27 -0.44
N TYR A 305 -10.76 1.97 -0.14
CA TYR A 305 -10.04 1.00 -0.97
C TYR A 305 -10.73 0.78 -2.31
N MET A 306 -12.06 0.62 -2.34
CA MET A 306 -12.81 0.43 -3.61
C MET A 306 -12.55 1.56 -4.61
N THR A 307 -12.57 2.81 -4.17
CA THR A 307 -12.33 3.96 -5.06
C THR A 307 -10.86 4.13 -5.39
N SER A 308 -9.95 4.03 -4.41
CA SER A 308 -8.54 4.32 -4.62
C SER A 308 -7.82 3.23 -5.42
N THR A 309 -7.93 1.95 -5.03
CA THR A 309 -7.11 0.90 -5.66
C THR A 309 -7.62 0.51 -7.03
N GLY A 310 -8.95 0.53 -7.23
CA GLY A 310 -9.55 0.30 -8.54
C GLY A 310 -9.10 1.32 -9.57
N TYR A 311 -9.13 2.61 -9.20
CA TYR A 311 -8.63 3.69 -10.05
C TYR A 311 -7.13 3.52 -10.35
N THR A 312 -6.28 3.39 -9.33
CA THR A 312 -4.82 3.26 -9.51
C THR A 312 -4.43 2.09 -10.43
N MET A 313 -5.13 0.95 -10.35
CA MET A 313 -4.83 -0.23 -11.18
C MET A 313 -5.11 0.01 -12.66
N TRP A 314 -6.24 0.66 -12.99
CA TRP A 314 -6.71 0.81 -14.37
C TRP A 314 -6.22 2.09 -15.04
N VAL A 315 -5.74 3.08 -14.27
CA VAL A 315 -5.22 4.35 -14.79
C VAL A 315 -4.22 4.15 -15.94
N PRO A 316 -3.16 3.33 -15.83
CA PRO A 316 -2.20 3.16 -16.93
C PRO A 316 -2.86 2.63 -18.21
N THR A 317 -3.75 1.63 -18.08
CA THR A 317 -4.44 1.02 -19.23
C THR A 317 -5.40 2.00 -19.88
N MET A 318 -6.20 2.71 -19.10
CA MET A 318 -7.17 3.70 -19.58
C MET A 318 -6.46 4.88 -20.28
N THR A 319 -5.39 5.38 -19.66
CA THR A 319 -4.60 6.46 -20.24
C THR A 319 -3.85 5.99 -21.50
N ASN A 320 -3.38 4.73 -21.55
CA ASN A 320 -2.77 4.16 -22.75
C ASN A 320 -3.77 4.00 -23.90
N ALA A 321 -5.01 3.56 -23.61
CA ALA A 321 -6.05 3.48 -24.62
C ALA A 321 -6.43 4.86 -25.17
N TYR A 322 -6.49 5.87 -24.30
CA TYR A 322 -6.77 7.26 -24.68
C TYR A 322 -5.70 7.84 -25.61
N PHE A 323 -4.42 7.69 -25.28
CA PHE A 323 -3.34 8.27 -26.10
C PHE A 323 -3.03 7.48 -27.39
N ASN A 324 -3.42 6.20 -27.49
CA ASN A 324 -3.24 5.38 -28.69
C ASN A 324 -4.39 5.48 -29.71
N GLY A 325 -5.52 6.11 -29.38
CA GLY A 325 -6.62 6.28 -30.32
C GLY A 325 -6.25 7.24 -31.46
N GLU A 326 -6.31 6.78 -32.72
CA GLU A 326 -5.91 7.55 -33.91
C GLU A 326 -6.82 8.76 -34.24
N ASP A 327 -7.92 9.00 -33.50
CA ASP A 327 -8.79 10.19 -33.64
C ASP A 327 -9.21 10.73 -32.27
N ASN A 328 -8.45 11.71 -31.78
CA ASN A 328 -8.60 12.31 -30.44
C ASN A 328 -9.40 13.63 -30.40
N SER A 329 -9.94 14.09 -31.53
CA SER A 329 -10.74 15.32 -31.54
C SER A 329 -12.12 15.07 -30.91
N GLY A 330 -12.24 15.33 -29.61
CA GLY A 330 -13.52 15.45 -28.90
C GLY A 330 -14.04 14.20 -28.19
N LYS A 331 -13.30 13.08 -28.16
CA LYS A 331 -13.69 11.89 -27.39
C LYS A 331 -13.34 12.06 -25.91
N THR A 332 -14.31 11.78 -25.04
CA THR A 332 -14.09 11.75 -23.59
C THR A 332 -13.47 10.42 -23.16
N PHE A 333 -12.91 10.36 -21.94
CA PHE A 333 -12.44 9.08 -21.34
C PHE A 333 -13.54 7.99 -21.36
N CYS A 334 -14.81 8.38 -21.20
CA CYS A 334 -15.94 7.46 -21.23
C CYS A 334 -16.18 6.85 -22.62
N ASP A 335 -15.95 7.62 -23.68
CA ASP A 335 -16.11 7.14 -25.07
C ASP A 335 -15.03 6.10 -25.42
N VAL A 336 -13.81 6.27 -24.88
CA VAL A 336 -12.71 5.32 -25.07
C VAL A 336 -12.93 4.04 -24.25
N ALA A 337 -13.41 4.16 -23.01
CA ALA A 337 -13.69 3.01 -22.15
C ALA A 337 -14.82 2.12 -22.70
N SER A 338 -15.89 2.72 -23.23
CA SER A 338 -17.00 1.99 -23.85
C SER A 338 -16.57 1.29 -25.16
N THR A 339 -15.77 1.97 -26.00
CA THR A 339 -15.25 1.40 -27.25
C THR A 339 -14.30 0.22 -27.02
N SER A 340 -13.50 0.27 -25.95
CA SER A 340 -12.58 -0.81 -25.55
C SER A 340 -13.30 -2.10 -25.13
N THR A 341 -14.59 -2.00 -24.76
CA THR A 341 -15.42 -3.16 -24.39
C THR A 341 -16.07 -3.80 -25.63
N SER A 342 -16.27 -3.03 -26.70
CA SER A 342 -17.03 -3.44 -27.89
C SER A 342 -16.18 -3.95 -29.05
N ASN A 343 -14.94 -3.46 -29.23
CA ASN A 343 -14.04 -3.94 -30.28
C ASN A 343 -13.16 -5.11 -29.79
N VAL A 344 -13.79 -6.27 -29.58
CA VAL A 344 -13.12 -7.53 -29.22
C VAL A 344 -12.65 -8.25 -30.49
N THR A 345 -11.88 -7.58 -31.33
CA THR A 345 -11.07 -8.22 -32.35
C THR A 345 -9.62 -8.00 -31.98
N ALA A 346 -8.94 -9.09 -31.66
CA ALA A 346 -7.53 -9.11 -31.27
C ALA A 346 -6.73 -8.21 -32.21
N SER A 347 -6.17 -7.13 -31.66
CA SER A 347 -5.26 -6.27 -32.41
C SER A 347 -4.05 -7.11 -32.84
N THR A 348 -3.98 -7.41 -34.14
CA THR A 348 -2.89 -8.17 -34.77
C THR A 348 -1.55 -7.44 -34.71
N ASN A 349 -1.54 -6.15 -34.40
CA ASN A 349 -0.34 -5.35 -34.18
C ASN A 349 0.00 -5.27 -32.69
N CYS A 350 0.91 -6.13 -32.29
CA CYS A 350 1.37 -6.24 -30.91
C CYS A 350 2.47 -5.19 -30.66
N ASN A 351 2.08 -3.98 -30.25
CA ASN A 351 3.07 -2.97 -29.87
C ASN A 351 3.66 -3.31 -28.50
N ASN A 352 4.94 -3.70 -28.48
CA ASN A 352 5.69 -4.08 -27.28
C ASN A 352 5.92 -2.93 -26.27
N ALA A 353 5.42 -1.72 -26.55
CA ALA A 353 5.72 -0.52 -25.80
C ALA A 353 4.44 0.23 -25.37
N VAL A 354 4.33 0.51 -24.08
CA VAL A 354 3.39 1.49 -23.54
C VAL A 354 3.81 2.88 -24.02
N GLN A 355 2.85 3.70 -24.43
CA GLN A 355 3.15 5.03 -24.96
C GLN A 355 3.83 5.89 -23.89
N PRO A 356 4.96 6.56 -24.19
CA PRO A 356 5.69 7.35 -23.18
C PRO A 356 4.84 8.44 -22.54
N LEU A 357 3.92 9.05 -23.30
CA LEU A 357 3.00 10.08 -22.81
C LEU A 357 2.11 9.56 -21.68
N THR A 358 1.65 8.31 -21.78
CA THR A 358 0.91 7.63 -20.70
C THR A 358 1.74 7.57 -19.43
N LEU A 359 3.00 7.12 -19.53
CA LEU A 359 3.87 6.96 -18.38
C LEU A 359 4.15 8.32 -17.69
N TYR A 360 4.35 9.39 -18.48
CA TYR A 360 4.55 10.74 -17.94
C TYR A 360 3.29 11.30 -17.26
N ALA A 361 2.11 11.16 -17.87
CA ALA A 361 0.85 11.64 -17.30
C ALA A 361 0.56 10.97 -15.95
N VAL A 362 0.74 9.65 -15.91
CA VAL A 362 0.52 8.82 -14.74
C VAL A 362 1.57 9.09 -13.65
N ALA A 363 2.83 9.33 -14.03
CA ALA A 363 3.88 9.78 -13.10
C ALA A 363 3.55 11.15 -12.48
N CYS A 364 3.08 12.11 -13.28
CA CYS A 364 2.71 13.44 -12.81
C CYS A 364 1.56 13.38 -11.79
N TYR A 365 0.50 12.61 -12.09
CA TYR A 365 -0.60 12.37 -11.16
C TYR A 365 -0.11 11.82 -9.80
N SER A 366 0.76 10.80 -9.83
CA SER A 366 1.34 10.21 -8.62
C SER A 366 2.23 11.18 -7.86
N ALA A 367 3.02 12.01 -8.54
CA ALA A 367 3.85 13.03 -7.92
C ALA A 367 3.02 14.12 -7.22
N VAL A 368 1.94 14.59 -7.86
CA VAL A 368 1.04 15.62 -7.30
C VAL A 368 0.29 15.07 -6.08
N SER A 369 -0.32 13.89 -6.20
CA SER A 369 -1.05 13.24 -5.10
C SER A 369 -0.15 12.90 -3.91
N GLY A 370 1.07 12.41 -4.16
CA GLY A 370 2.07 12.17 -3.13
C GLY A 370 2.50 13.45 -2.42
N SER A 371 2.77 14.52 -3.17
CA SER A 371 3.19 15.81 -2.61
C SER A 371 2.10 16.44 -1.74
N LEU A 372 0.84 16.36 -2.19
CA LEU A 372 -0.31 16.80 -1.41
C LEU A 372 -0.41 16.02 -0.08
N ASN A 373 -0.24 14.68 -0.11
CA ASN A 373 -0.26 13.85 1.09
C ASN A 373 0.90 14.14 2.05
N ILE A 374 2.10 14.44 1.54
CA ILE A 374 3.20 14.92 2.39
C ILE A 374 2.80 16.21 3.09
N ILE A 375 2.29 17.21 2.37
CA ILE A 375 1.85 18.49 2.97
C ILE A 375 0.82 18.23 4.07
N LEU A 376 -0.21 17.41 3.79
CA LEU A 376 -1.21 16.98 4.76
C LEU A 376 -0.58 16.34 6.01
N SER A 377 0.46 15.50 5.83
CA SER A 377 1.15 14.83 6.94
C SER A 377 1.76 15.82 7.95
N PHE A 378 2.26 16.96 7.47
CA PHE A 378 2.80 18.02 8.35
C PHE A 378 1.67 18.83 9.00
N VAL A 379 0.60 19.11 8.26
CA VAL A 379 -0.57 19.87 8.76
C VAL A 379 -1.34 19.09 9.86
N VAL A 380 -1.34 17.75 9.80
CA VAL A 380 -1.98 16.87 10.80
C VAL A 380 -1.49 17.11 12.23
N GLY A 381 -0.22 17.46 12.40
CA GLY A 381 0.32 17.77 13.73
C GLY A 381 -0.35 18.98 14.37
N SER A 382 -0.68 20.01 13.58
CA SER A 382 -1.13 21.31 14.10
C SER A 382 -2.66 21.43 14.17
N VAL A 383 -3.38 20.88 13.19
CA VAL A 383 -4.85 21.07 13.06
C VAL A 383 -5.64 19.96 13.75
N GLY A 384 -5.01 18.78 13.93
CA GLY A 384 -5.63 17.60 14.50
C GLY A 384 -6.34 16.71 13.47
N LYS A 385 -6.27 15.39 13.70
CA LYS A 385 -6.68 14.34 12.74
C LYS A 385 -8.13 14.46 12.28
N LYS A 386 -9.06 14.69 13.22
CA LYS A 386 -10.51 14.74 12.95
C LYS A 386 -10.87 15.89 12.02
N LYS A 387 -10.34 17.09 12.29
CA LYS A 387 -10.61 18.29 11.50
C LYS A 387 -10.10 18.15 10.06
N ILE A 388 -8.91 17.58 9.89
CA ILE A 388 -8.35 17.33 8.55
C ILE A 388 -9.17 16.30 7.79
N THR A 389 -9.58 15.21 8.45
CA THR A 389 -10.41 14.20 7.80
C THR A 389 -11.72 14.81 7.28
N ILE A 390 -12.38 15.65 8.07
CA ILE A 390 -13.59 16.38 7.66
C ILE A 390 -13.29 17.33 6.49
N LEU A 391 -12.19 18.08 6.55
CA LEU A 391 -11.79 18.99 5.48
C LEU A 391 -11.58 18.25 4.15
N ILE A 392 -10.89 17.10 4.17
CA ILE A 392 -10.66 16.28 2.97
C ILE A 392 -11.99 15.85 2.37
N PHE A 393 -12.92 15.32 3.17
CA PHE A 393 -14.23 14.90 2.67
C PHE A 393 -15.02 16.07 2.07
N ILE A 394 -15.00 17.25 2.69
CA ILE A 394 -15.68 18.45 2.15
C ILE A 394 -15.07 18.85 0.81
N VAL A 395 -13.73 18.92 0.71
CA VAL A 395 -13.04 19.27 -0.54
C VAL A 395 -13.33 18.25 -1.64
N SER A 396 -13.34 16.94 -1.30
CA SER A 396 -13.69 15.89 -2.25
C SER A 396 -15.11 16.05 -2.78
N VAL A 397 -16.10 16.30 -1.91
CA VAL A 397 -17.50 16.51 -2.32
C VAL A 397 -17.65 17.76 -3.20
N LEU A 398 -16.99 18.86 -2.84
CA LEU A 398 -17.02 20.09 -3.63
C LEU A 398 -16.38 19.89 -5.01
N SER A 399 -15.25 19.18 -5.08
CA SER A 399 -14.58 18.89 -6.35
C SER A 399 -15.42 18.00 -7.28
N ALA A 400 -16.11 16.99 -6.72
CA ALA A 400 -17.03 16.15 -7.46
C ALA A 400 -18.25 16.95 -7.97
N GLY A 401 -18.79 17.84 -7.14
CA GLY A 401 -19.87 18.74 -7.54
C GLY A 401 -19.49 19.63 -8.73
N LEU A 402 -18.31 20.25 -8.68
CA LEU A 402 -17.79 21.07 -9.78
C LEU A 402 -17.59 20.25 -11.06
N ALA A 403 -16.99 19.07 -10.97
CA ALA A 403 -16.75 18.20 -12.14
C ALA A 403 -18.06 17.81 -12.85
N VAL A 404 -19.12 17.51 -12.10
CA VAL A 404 -20.44 17.20 -12.66
C VAL A 404 -21.05 18.42 -13.35
N THR A 405 -20.90 19.62 -12.78
CA THR A 405 -21.45 20.85 -13.39
C THR A 405 -20.77 21.23 -14.70
N PHE A 406 -19.47 20.97 -14.86
CA PHE A 406 -18.75 21.22 -16.12
C PHE A 406 -18.94 20.12 -17.17
N SER A 407 -19.36 18.91 -16.76
CA SER A 407 -19.58 17.77 -17.66
C SER A 407 -20.96 17.76 -18.30
N LEU A 408 -21.89 18.61 -17.86
CA LEU A 408 -23.16 18.83 -18.55
C LEU A 408 -22.93 19.82 -19.68
N PRO A 409 -23.05 19.42 -20.96
CA PRO A 409 -22.99 20.37 -22.06
C PRO A 409 -24.14 21.38 -21.90
N ALA A 410 -23.81 22.67 -21.97
CA ALA A 410 -24.76 23.77 -21.95
C ALA A 410 -25.69 23.84 -23.19
N ASP A 411 -25.70 22.82 -24.04
CA ASP A 411 -26.41 22.79 -25.32
C ASP A 411 -27.83 22.19 -25.28
N ALA A 412 -28.37 21.88 -24.09
CA ALA A 412 -29.73 21.33 -23.98
C ALA A 412 -30.85 22.39 -23.97
N THR A 413 -30.55 23.69 -24.11
CA THR A 413 -31.58 24.75 -23.94
C THR A 413 -31.99 25.51 -25.20
N ASN A 414 -31.36 25.35 -26.37
CA ASN A 414 -31.78 26.10 -27.56
C ASN A 414 -31.73 25.26 -28.84
N LYS A 415 -32.83 24.53 -29.12
CA LYS A 415 -33.30 24.23 -30.49
C LYS A 415 -34.71 23.61 -30.41
N VAL A 416 -35.71 24.48 -30.30
CA VAL A 416 -37.06 24.18 -30.73
C VAL A 416 -37.24 24.92 -32.05
N ASP A 417 -36.97 24.24 -33.16
CA ASP A 417 -37.49 24.62 -34.47
C ASP A 417 -38.40 23.47 -34.96
N PRO A 418 -39.62 23.76 -35.43
CA PRO A 418 -40.56 22.77 -35.92
C PRO A 418 -40.24 22.38 -37.37
N ALA A 419 -40.61 21.14 -37.74
CA ALA A 419 -40.67 20.58 -39.09
C ALA A 419 -39.37 20.02 -39.72
N ASN A 420 -39.18 18.70 -39.65
CA ASN A 420 -39.48 17.80 -40.78
C ASN A 420 -39.11 16.34 -40.46
N HIS A 421 -39.99 15.43 -40.85
CA HIS A 421 -39.84 13.98 -40.83
C HIS A 421 -38.55 13.51 -41.52
N VAL A 422 -37.85 12.53 -40.95
CA VAL A 422 -37.68 11.17 -41.52
C VAL A 422 -37.05 10.26 -40.46
N THR A 423 -37.61 9.05 -40.38
CA THR A 423 -37.28 7.90 -39.54
C THR A 423 -35.80 7.48 -39.58
N LYS A 424 -35.21 7.23 -38.40
CA LYS A 424 -34.40 6.02 -38.16
C LYS A 424 -34.19 5.72 -36.67
N SER A 425 -34.39 4.43 -36.40
CA SER A 425 -34.35 3.63 -35.17
C SER A 425 -33.46 4.07 -34.01
N ASN A 426 -34.05 3.94 -32.83
CA ASN A 426 -33.46 3.51 -31.54
C ASN A 426 -31.99 3.10 -31.58
N ASP A 427 -31.16 3.83 -30.82
CA ASP A 427 -30.22 3.19 -29.89
C ASP A 427 -29.98 4.10 -28.68
N THR A 428 -30.96 4.12 -27.78
CA THR A 428 -30.87 4.75 -26.46
C THR A 428 -30.25 3.79 -25.46
N THR A 429 -28.94 3.60 -25.53
CA THR A 429 -28.15 3.12 -24.38
C THR A 429 -26.85 3.90 -24.29
N LYS A 430 -26.95 5.21 -23.96
CA LYS A 430 -25.86 5.89 -23.27
C LYS A 430 -25.80 5.34 -21.84
N THR A 431 -25.03 4.27 -21.67
CA THR A 431 -24.68 3.74 -20.35
C THR A 431 -23.94 4.85 -19.60
N ARG A 432 -24.58 5.40 -18.56
CA ARG A 432 -23.94 6.35 -17.63
C ARG A 432 -22.78 5.63 -16.94
N CYS A 433 -21.55 6.06 -17.22
CA CYS A 433 -20.37 5.72 -16.42
C CYS A 433 -20.42 6.38 -15.05
#